data_AF-A0A382PI37-F1
#
_entry.id   AF-A0A382PI37-F1
#
_cell.length_a   1.000
_cell.length_b   1.000
_cell.length_c   1.000
_cell.angle_alpha   90.00
_cell.angle_beta   90.00
_cell.angle_gamma   90.00
#
_symmetry.space_group_name_H-M   'P 1'
#
loop_
_entity.id
_entity.type
_entity.pdbx_description
1 polymer ?
#
loop_
_entity_poly.entity_id
_entity_poly.type
_entity_poly.pdbx_seq_one_letter_code
_entity_poly.pdbx_strand_id
1 'polypeptide(L)'
;MALTQQNKTDLLEIAIVLALFFLIVVIYVPVAIWEEETYFEKESRYRMQNLYDVETFYSMLTGEYNPNFLEALTLVNATRDSAVADSLFIGEQRVRLYGKEFFVDVGESFGFEYDTTFGIKSFR
;
A
#
# COMPACT_ATOMS: atom_id res chain seq x y z
N MET A 1 58.05 -20.98 5.81
CA MET A 1 58.51 -19.62 5.44
C MET A 1 58.38 -18.74 6.68
N ALA A 2 59.50 -18.31 7.27
CA ALA A 2 59.47 -17.41 8.41
C ALA A 2 59.16 -16.00 7.92
N LEU A 3 58.08 -15.40 8.43
CA LEU A 3 57.71 -14.01 8.13
C LEU A 3 58.79 -13.07 8.70
N THR A 4 59.45 -12.32 7.84
CA THR A 4 60.34 -11.21 8.22
C THR A 4 59.54 -10.14 8.98
N GLN A 5 60.18 -9.40 9.90
CA GLN A 5 59.49 -8.39 10.73
C GLN A 5 58.72 -7.36 9.89
N GLN A 6 59.26 -7.02 8.71
CA GLN A 6 58.66 -6.10 7.75
C GLN A 6 57.31 -6.60 7.21
N ASN A 7 57.20 -7.90 6.87
CA ASN A 7 55.96 -8.51 6.39
C ASN A 7 54.86 -8.52 7.47
N LYS A 8 55.23 -8.53 8.75
CA LYS A 8 54.26 -8.46 9.86
C LYS A 8 53.67 -7.06 9.98
N THR A 9 54.50 -6.03 9.80
CA THR A 9 54.04 -4.63 9.82
C THR A 9 53.13 -4.33 8.63
N ASP A 10 53.52 -4.76 7.42
CA ASP A 10 52.72 -4.58 6.20
C ASP A 10 51.35 -5.29 6.32
N LEU A 11 51.32 -6.48 6.92
CA LEU A 11 50.08 -7.22 7.16
C LEU A 11 49.18 -6.51 8.18
N LEU A 12 49.78 -5.89 9.20
CA LEU A 12 49.06 -5.09 10.20
C LEU A 12 48.49 -3.81 9.57
N GLU A 13 49.23 -3.16 8.68
CA GLU A 13 48.76 -1.99 7.93
C GLU A 13 47.56 -2.32 7.05
N ILE A 14 47.64 -3.41 6.29
CA ILE A 14 46.51 -3.92 5.49
C ILE A 14 45.31 -4.22 6.39
N ALA A 15 45.53 -4.88 7.54
CA ALA A 15 44.45 -5.21 8.48
C ALA A 15 43.76 -3.95 9.03
N ILE A 16 44.52 -2.89 9.33
CA ILE A 16 43.97 -1.61 9.81
C ILE A 16 43.13 -0.93 8.71
N VAL A 17 43.63 -0.88 7.47
CA VAL A 17 42.89 -0.30 6.34
C VAL A 17 41.59 -1.07 6.10
N LEU A 18 41.64 -2.40 6.16
CA LEU A 18 40.49 -3.27 5.95
C LEU A 18 39.46 -3.12 7.07
N ALA A 19 39.90 -2.97 8.33
CA ALA A 19 39.04 -2.70 9.47
C ALA A 19 38.34 -1.33 9.35
N LEU A 20 39.05 -0.30 8.89
CA LEU A 20 38.48 1.03 8.61
C LEU A 20 37.42 0.97 7.50
N PHE A 21 37.68 0.22 6.43
CA PHE A 21 36.70 0.01 5.36
C PHE A 21 35.43 -0.69 5.88
N PHE A 22 35.59 -1.77 6.65
CA PHE A 22 34.44 -2.46 7.24
C PHE A 22 33.64 -1.58 8.19
N LEU A 23 34.29 -0.70 8.96
CA LEU A 23 33.60 0.24 9.83
C LEU A 23 32.66 1.15 9.03
N ILE A 24 33.09 1.65 7.87
CA ILE A 24 32.24 2.47 6.98
C ILE A 24 31.02 1.65 6.51
N VAL A 25 31.25 0.41 6.07
CA VAL A 25 30.19 -0.49 5.57
C VAL A 25 29.15 -0.77 6.65
N VAL A 26 29.58 -1.07 7.88
CA VAL A 26 28.67 -1.38 9.01
C VAL A 26 27.79 -0.18 9.39
N ILE A 27 28.25 1.05 9.19
CA ILE A 27 27.45 2.24 9.46
C ILE A 27 26.47 2.52 8.31
N TYR A 28 26.91 2.41 7.06
CA TYR A 28 26.13 2.88 5.91
C TYR A 28 25.09 1.85 5.43
N VAL A 29 25.44 0.55 5.44
CA VAL A 29 24.55 -0.50 4.91
C VAL A 29 23.23 -0.59 5.71
N PRO A 30 23.22 -0.60 7.05
CA PRO A 30 21.95 -0.65 7.80
C PRO A 30 21.07 0.57 7.55
N VAL A 31 21.66 1.76 7.42
CA VAL A 31 20.91 3.00 7.15
C VAL A 31 20.19 2.92 5.80
N ALA A 32 20.88 2.43 4.76
CA ALA A 32 20.28 2.24 3.44
C ALA A 32 19.14 1.21 3.47
N ILE A 33 19.33 0.09 4.18
CA ILE A 33 18.30 -0.96 4.33
C ILE A 33 17.06 -0.41 5.04
N TRP A 34 17.23 0.36 6.12
CA TRP A 34 16.09 0.93 6.84
C TRP A 34 15.31 1.93 6.00
N GLU A 35 15.98 2.72 5.17
CA GLU A 35 15.30 3.64 4.26
C GLU A 35 14.37 2.87 3.30
N GLU A 36 14.87 1.81 2.66
CA GLU A 36 14.08 0.94 1.80
C GLU A 36 12.93 0.26 2.57
N GLU A 37 13.20 -0.26 3.77
CA GLU A 37 12.19 -0.92 4.60
C GLU A 37 11.06 0.04 4.99
N THR A 38 11.40 1.27 5.42
CA THR A 38 10.37 2.28 5.73
C THR A 38 9.54 2.69 4.52
N TYR A 39 10.13 2.70 3.32
CA TYR A 39 9.40 2.95 2.09
C TYR A 39 8.37 1.84 1.83
N PHE A 40 8.81 0.58 1.82
CA PHE A 40 7.92 -0.56 1.58
C PHE A 40 6.87 -0.75 2.67
N GLU A 41 7.21 -0.45 3.92
CA GLU A 41 6.27 -0.51 5.04
C GLU A 41 5.12 0.50 4.85
N LYS A 42 5.44 1.73 4.43
CA LYS A 42 4.42 2.75 4.14
C LYS A 42 3.59 2.38 2.92
N GLU A 43 4.22 1.89 1.85
CA GLU A 43 3.50 1.45 0.65
C GLU A 43 2.55 0.28 0.95
N SER A 44 3.00 -0.70 1.73
CA SER A 44 2.20 -1.84 2.15
C SER A 44 0.98 -1.40 2.98
N ARG A 45 1.20 -0.50 3.96
CA ARG A 45 0.10 0.09 4.75
C ARG A 45 -0.90 0.84 3.88
N TYR A 46 -0.42 1.63 2.92
CA TYR A 46 -1.28 2.35 1.99
C TYR A 46 -2.15 1.40 1.15
N ARG A 47 -1.55 0.34 0.58
CA ARG A 47 -2.29 -0.68 -0.18
C ARG A 47 -3.31 -1.42 0.68
N MET A 48 -2.96 -1.75 1.93
CA MET A 48 -3.87 -2.41 2.87
C MET A 48 -5.04 -1.50 3.27
N GLN A 49 -4.77 -0.21 3.49
CA GLN A 49 -5.80 0.78 3.77
C GLN A 49 -6.78 0.90 2.59
N ASN A 50 -6.28 1.00 1.35
CA ASN A 50 -7.13 1.05 0.16
C ASN A 50 -8.01 -0.21 0.03
N LEU A 51 -7.47 -1.39 0.32
CA LEU A 51 -8.23 -2.64 0.34
C LEU A 51 -9.35 -2.59 1.39
N TYR A 52 -9.01 -2.18 2.61
CA TYR A 52 -9.95 -2.04 3.71
C TYR A 52 -11.08 -1.04 3.39
N ASP A 53 -10.73 0.10 2.78
CA ASP A 53 -11.69 1.14 2.43
C ASP A 53 -12.69 0.61 1.38
N VAL A 54 -12.19 -0.02 0.30
CA VAL A 54 -13.05 -0.60 -0.75
C VAL A 54 -13.99 -1.66 -0.18
N GLU A 55 -13.49 -2.58 0.65
CA GLU A 55 -14.31 -3.61 1.30
C GLU A 55 -15.34 -3.00 2.25
N THR A 56 -14.99 -1.93 2.96
CA THR A 56 -15.92 -1.22 3.84
C THR A 56 -17.06 -0.62 3.04
N PHE A 57 -16.76 0.10 1.95
CA PHE A 57 -17.79 0.64 1.05
C PHE A 57 -18.63 -0.46 0.40
N TYR A 58 -18.01 -1.58 0.00
CA TYR A 58 -18.74 -2.71 -0.54
C TYR A 58 -19.73 -3.31 0.48
N SER A 59 -19.31 -3.44 1.74
CA SER A 59 -20.18 -3.92 2.82
C SER A 59 -21.28 -2.93 3.19
N MET A 60 -21.03 -1.62 3.10
CA MET A 60 -22.05 -0.61 3.27
C MET A 60 -23.15 -0.74 2.21
N LEU A 61 -22.77 -1.07 0.98
CA LEU A 61 -23.71 -1.22 -0.14
C LEU A 61 -24.46 -2.56 -0.10
N THR A 62 -23.78 -3.67 0.23
CA THR A 62 -24.32 -5.02 0.03
C THR A 62 -24.61 -5.78 1.34
N GLY A 63 -24.11 -5.29 2.48
CA GLY A 63 -24.18 -5.96 3.78
C GLY A 63 -23.15 -7.08 3.98
N GLU A 64 -22.38 -7.45 2.96
CA GLU A 64 -21.40 -8.54 3.00
C GLU A 64 -20.01 -8.07 2.53
N TYR A 65 -18.98 -8.87 2.78
CA TYR A 65 -17.61 -8.64 2.28
C TYR A 65 -17.33 -9.57 1.09
N ASN A 66 -16.53 -9.12 0.12
CA ASN A 66 -16.21 -9.92 -1.06
C ASN A 66 -14.72 -10.26 -1.10
N PRO A 67 -14.32 -11.55 -1.11
CA PRO A 67 -12.91 -11.92 -1.21
C PRO A 67 -12.25 -11.47 -2.54
N ASN A 68 -13.04 -11.14 -3.56
CA ASN A 68 -12.56 -10.63 -4.84
C ASN A 68 -12.56 -9.10 -4.87
N PHE A 69 -11.40 -8.52 -4.54
CA PHE A 69 -11.18 -7.08 -4.54
C PHE A 69 -11.56 -6.39 -5.85
N LEU A 70 -11.31 -7.01 -7.00
CA LEU A 70 -11.62 -6.39 -8.29
C LEU A 70 -13.13 -6.25 -8.51
N GLU A 71 -13.90 -7.25 -8.07
CA GLU A 71 -15.36 -7.20 -8.13
C GLU A 71 -15.91 -6.17 -7.15
N ALA A 72 -15.37 -6.12 -5.92
CA ALA A 72 -15.74 -5.14 -4.92
C ALA A 72 -15.48 -3.71 -5.40
N LEU A 73 -14.27 -3.45 -5.88
CA LEU A 73 -13.87 -2.14 -6.42
C LEU A 73 -14.73 -1.72 -7.61
N THR A 74 -15.04 -2.67 -8.53
CA THR A 74 -15.86 -2.36 -9.70
C THR A 74 -17.29 -2.01 -9.28
N LEU A 75 -17.86 -2.72 -8.31
CA LEU A 75 -19.19 -2.41 -7.80
C LEU A 75 -19.23 -1.04 -7.13
N VAL A 76 -18.30 -0.77 -6.22
CA VAL A 76 -18.23 0.52 -5.51
C VAL A 76 -18.08 1.68 -6.51
N ASN A 77 -17.17 1.56 -7.47
CA ASN A 77 -16.97 2.58 -8.51
C ASN A 77 -18.21 2.78 -9.39
N ALA A 78 -18.85 1.69 -9.83
CA ALA A 78 -20.04 1.77 -10.67
C ALA A 78 -21.22 2.39 -9.91
N THR A 79 -21.40 2.04 -8.65
CA THR A 79 -22.42 2.64 -7.76
C THR A 79 -22.16 4.13 -7.58
N ARG A 80 -20.90 4.52 -7.34
CA ARG A 80 -20.50 5.93 -7.24
C ARG A 80 -20.79 6.69 -8.53
N ASP A 81 -20.39 6.16 -9.68
CA ASP A 81 -20.62 6.82 -10.95
C ASP A 81 -22.12 6.95 -11.27
N SER A 82 -22.93 5.96 -10.87
CA SER A 82 -24.39 6.03 -10.98
C SER A 82 -24.99 7.09 -10.05
N ALA A 83 -24.53 7.17 -8.80
CA ALA A 83 -24.95 8.18 -7.82
C ALA A 83 -24.56 9.61 -8.25
N VAL A 84 -23.45 9.77 -8.96
CA VAL A 84 -23.05 11.06 -9.54
C VAL A 84 -23.89 11.40 -10.78
N ALA A 85 -24.26 10.40 -11.59
CA ALA A 85 -25.04 10.60 -12.80
C ALA A 85 -26.52 10.90 -12.53
N ASP A 86 -27.10 10.29 -11.50
CA ASP A 86 -28.49 10.45 -11.11
C ASP A 86 -28.60 10.73 -9.60
N SER A 87 -29.07 11.94 -9.27
CA SER A 87 -29.26 12.35 -7.88
C SER A 87 -30.37 11.57 -7.14
N LEU A 88 -31.22 10.82 -7.86
CA LEU A 88 -32.23 9.94 -7.27
C LEU A 88 -31.73 8.51 -7.05
N PHE A 89 -30.46 8.22 -7.36
CA PHE A 89 -29.85 6.91 -7.17
C PHE A 89 -29.45 6.68 -5.70
N ILE A 90 -30.45 6.68 -4.83
CA ILE A 90 -30.35 6.58 -3.37
C ILE A 90 -31.29 5.45 -2.90
N GLY A 91 -30.95 4.79 -1.80
CA GLY A 91 -31.66 3.65 -1.23
C GLY A 91 -31.40 2.35 -1.99
N GLU A 92 -32.38 1.43 -1.97
CA GLU A 92 -32.30 0.15 -2.66
C GLU A 92 -32.27 0.33 -4.18
N GLN A 93 -31.11 0.05 -4.78
CA GLN A 93 -30.86 0.14 -6.21
C GLN A 93 -30.34 -1.18 -6.77
N ARG A 94 -30.41 -1.31 -8.10
CA ARG A 94 -29.88 -2.47 -8.83
C ARG A 94 -28.78 -2.05 -9.76
N VAL A 95 -27.60 -2.65 -9.60
CA VAL A 95 -26.44 -2.40 -10.45
C VAL A 95 -26.11 -3.68 -11.20
N ARG A 96 -26.00 -3.59 -12.53
CA ARG A 96 -25.67 -4.74 -13.38
C ARG A 96 -24.22 -4.67 -13.85
N LEU A 97 -23.40 -5.63 -13.43
CA LEU A 97 -21.98 -5.69 -13.77
C LEU A 97 -21.62 -7.10 -14.27
N TYR A 98 -20.89 -7.18 -15.38
CA TYR A 98 -20.41 -8.44 -15.97
C TYR A 98 -21.50 -9.52 -16.13
N GLY A 99 -22.74 -9.11 -16.39
CA GLY A 99 -23.88 -10.02 -16.53
C GLY A 99 -24.50 -10.50 -15.22
N LYS A 100 -23.97 -10.11 -14.06
CA LYS A 100 -24.57 -10.29 -12.73
C LYS A 100 -25.37 -9.06 -12.31
N GLU A 101 -26.41 -9.26 -11.51
CA GLU A 101 -27.17 -8.20 -10.87
C GLU A 101 -26.82 -8.14 -9.39
N PHE A 102 -26.46 -6.95 -8.91
CA PHE A 102 -26.16 -6.65 -7.53
C PHE A 102 -27.27 -5.77 -6.97
N PHE A 103 -27.75 -6.13 -5.78
CA PHE A 103 -28.63 -5.29 -4.98
C PHE A 103 -27.75 -4.46 -4.05
N VAL A 104 -27.87 -3.14 -4.16
CA VAL A 104 -27.08 -2.21 -3.36
C VAL A 104 -28.00 -1.26 -2.62
N ASP A 105 -27.68 -0.92 -1.39
CA ASP A 105 -28.35 0.12 -0.62
C ASP A 105 -27.44 1.35 -0.55
N VAL A 106 -27.81 2.42 -1.25
CA VAL A 106 -26.99 3.63 -1.38
C VAL A 106 -27.47 4.69 -0.40
N GLY A 107 -26.68 4.95 0.64
CA GLY A 107 -26.95 6.05 1.58
C GLY A 107 -26.78 7.44 0.94
N GLU A 108 -27.53 8.44 1.44
CA GLU A 108 -27.43 9.84 0.96
C GLU A 108 -26.01 10.42 1.11
N SER A 109 -25.26 9.99 2.14
CA SER A 109 -23.88 10.44 2.39
C SER A 109 -22.83 9.66 1.59
N PHE A 110 -23.20 8.60 0.87
CA PHE A 110 -22.26 7.69 0.22
C PHE A 110 -21.26 8.42 -0.70
N GLY A 111 -21.75 9.32 -1.56
CA GLY A 111 -20.90 10.05 -2.49
C GLY A 111 -19.90 10.97 -1.78
N PHE A 112 -20.33 11.62 -0.70
CA PHE A 112 -19.46 12.48 0.10
C PHE A 112 -18.38 11.66 0.83
N GLU A 113 -18.79 10.57 1.49
CA GLU A 113 -17.86 9.66 2.18
C GLU A 113 -16.84 9.07 1.20
N TYR A 114 -17.30 8.61 0.04
CA TYR A 114 -16.44 8.09 -1.02
C TYR A 114 -15.38 9.12 -1.46
N ASP A 115 -15.81 10.35 -1.78
CA ASP A 115 -14.90 11.40 -2.23
C ASP A 115 -13.92 11.84 -1.12
N THR A 116 -14.32 11.79 0.16
CA THR A 116 -13.41 12.08 1.28
C THR A 116 -12.36 10.99 1.51
N THR A 117 -12.72 9.72 1.27
CA THR A 117 -11.81 8.59 1.44
C THR A 117 -10.84 8.45 0.27
N PHE A 118 -11.34 8.48 -0.97
CA PHE A 118 -10.53 8.24 -2.17
C PHE A 118 -10.02 9.52 -2.86
N GLY A 119 -10.60 10.69 -2.56
CA GLY A 119 -10.21 11.95 -3.18
C GLY A 119 -8.89 12.52 -2.67
N ILE A 120 -8.44 12.11 -1.49
CA ILE A 120 -7.15 12.54 -0.94
C ILE A 120 -6.05 11.65 -1.52
N LYS A 121 -5.21 12.22 -2.40
CA LYS A 121 -3.97 11.57 -2.84
C LYS A 121 -2.96 11.55 -1.69
N SER A 122 -3.07 10.59 -0.77
CA SER A 122 -2.19 10.51 0.40
C SER A 122 -0.83 9.86 0.12
N PHE A 123 -0.53 9.45 -1.11
CA PHE A 123 0.78 8.92 -1.50
C PHE A 123 1.15 9.34 -2.94
N ARG A 124 2.00 10.37 -3.07
CA ARG A 124 2.86 10.63 -4.23
C ARG A 124 4.27 10.89 -3.73
#